data_AF-A0A1H5YPG6-F1
#
_entry.id   AF-A0A1H5YPG6-F1
#
_cell.length_a   1.000
_cell.length_b   1.000
_cell.length_c   1.000
_cell.angle_alpha   90.00
_cell.angle_beta   90.00
_cell.angle_gamma   90.00
#
_symmetry.space_group_name_H-M   'P 1'
#
loop_
_entity.id
_entity.type
_entity.pdbx_description
1 polymer ?
#
loop_
_entity_poly.entity_id
_entity_poly.type
_entity_poly.pdbx_seq_one_letter_code
_entity_poly.pdbx_strand_id
1 'polypeptide(L)'
;MGNGDAQAETPAQKKARADDLRDCARRAQTMAKALGSLLDTTVTQAAANPPIWAGPYAQTTTKTLAERRSSLHTMADDLLRDAARWQTEAGRLEDEAAKAGAKKTAGGHG
;
A
#
# COMPACT_ATOMS: atom_id res chain seq x y z
N MET A 1 36.06 13.74 5.34
CA MET A 1 35.09 12.76 5.88
C MET A 1 34.86 11.74 4.78
N GLY A 2 35.17 10.47 5.03
CA GLY A 2 35.29 9.45 4.00
C GLY A 2 33.95 9.16 3.32
N ASN A 3 33.91 9.32 2.01
CA ASN A 3 32.92 8.69 1.15
C ASN A 3 33.19 7.19 1.20
N GLY A 4 32.59 6.50 2.16
CA GLY A 4 32.56 5.05 2.17
C GLY A 4 31.74 4.60 0.99
N ASP A 5 32.42 4.01 0.00
CA ASP A 5 31.83 3.32 -1.13
C ASP A 5 30.60 2.56 -0.68
N ALA A 6 29.42 2.95 -1.18
CA ALA A 6 28.19 2.21 -0.98
C ALA A 6 28.41 0.82 -1.57
N GLN A 7 28.85 -0.12 -0.74
CA GLN A 7 29.16 -1.48 -1.11
C GLN A 7 27.91 -2.04 -1.78
N ALA A 8 27.99 -2.25 -3.09
CA ALA A 8 26.84 -2.62 -3.90
C ALA A 8 26.11 -3.80 -3.23
N GLU A 9 24.82 -3.64 -2.96
CA GLU A 9 24.05 -4.63 -2.21
C GLU A 9 24.19 -6.04 -2.83
N THR A 10 24.41 -7.01 -1.96
CA THR A 10 24.45 -8.41 -2.37
C THR A 10 23.08 -8.90 -2.86
N PRO A 11 23.03 -9.93 -3.71
CA PRO A 11 21.74 -10.51 -4.15
C PRO A 11 20.84 -10.96 -3.00
N ALA A 12 21.42 -11.43 -1.89
CA ALA A 12 20.66 -11.84 -0.71
C ALA A 12 19.99 -10.64 -0.01
N GLN A 13 20.70 -9.51 0.12
CA GLN A 13 20.15 -8.27 0.68
C GLN A 13 19.02 -7.71 -0.20
N LYS A 14 19.17 -7.76 -1.53
CA LYS A 14 18.10 -7.35 -2.46
C LYS A 14 16.84 -8.20 -2.31
N LYS A 15 16.99 -9.53 -2.18
CA LYS A 15 15.86 -10.44 -1.93
C LYS A 15 15.16 -10.14 -0.60
N ALA A 16 15.93 -9.98 0.48
CA ALA A 16 15.36 -9.64 1.78
C ALA A 16 14.54 -8.34 1.72
N ARG A 17 15.06 -7.29 1.07
CA ARG A 17 14.32 -6.04 0.90
C ARG A 17 13.09 -6.20 0.01
N ALA A 18 13.15 -7.04 -1.03
CA ALA A 18 11.98 -7.33 -1.87
C ALA A 18 10.86 -7.99 -1.04
N ASP A 19 11.21 -8.91 -0.14
CA ASP A 19 10.25 -9.55 0.75
C ASP A 19 9.65 -8.56 1.77
N ASP A 20 10.46 -7.69 2.36
CA ASP A 20 9.97 -6.62 3.24
C ASP A 20 8.98 -5.70 2.52
N LEU A 21 9.27 -5.32 1.28
CA LEU A 21 8.38 -4.49 0.45
C LEU A 21 7.05 -5.19 0.16
N ARG A 22 7.07 -6.51 -0.08
CA ARG A 22 5.83 -7.30 -0.26
C ARG A 22 5.00 -7.38 1.01
N ASP A 23 5.65 -7.53 2.14
CA ASP A 23 4.98 -7.56 3.43
C ASP A 23 4.33 -6.20 3.74
N CYS A 24 5.03 -5.10 3.46
CA CYS A 24 4.47 -3.76 3.51
C CYS A 24 3.26 -3.61 2.57
N ALA A 25 3.37 -4.06 1.32
CA ALA A 25 2.27 -4.00 0.36
C ALA A 25 1.04 -4.80 0.82
N ARG A 26 1.24 -6.00 1.37
CA ARG A 26 0.15 -6.84 1.91
C ARG A 26 -0.56 -6.18 3.09
N ARG A 27 0.21 -5.54 3.98
CA ARG A 27 -0.34 -4.78 5.11
C ARG A 27 -1.13 -3.57 4.63
N ALA A 28 -0.60 -2.80 3.68
CA ALA A 28 -1.28 -1.66 3.09
C ALA A 28 -2.60 -2.06 2.41
N GLN A 29 -2.62 -3.16 1.66
CA GLN A 29 -3.86 -3.69 1.06
C GLN A 29 -4.90 -4.07 2.12
N THR A 30 -4.48 -4.72 3.21
CA THR A 30 -5.37 -5.08 4.32
C THR A 30 -5.97 -3.83 4.97
N MET A 31 -5.14 -2.82 5.24
CA MET A 31 -5.59 -1.56 5.84
C MET A 31 -6.51 -0.77 4.90
N ALA A 32 -6.17 -0.69 3.61
CA ALA A 32 -6.98 -0.02 2.59
C ALA A 32 -8.38 -0.63 2.51
N LYS A 33 -8.49 -1.96 2.53
CA LYS A 33 -9.80 -2.64 2.56
C LYS A 33 -10.62 -2.25 3.78
N ALA A 34 -10.01 -2.25 4.96
CA ALA A 34 -10.70 -1.89 6.19
C ALA A 34 -11.15 -0.43 6.21
N LEU A 35 -10.29 0.50 5.78
CA LEU A 35 -10.58 1.94 5.71
C LEU A 35 -11.65 2.25 4.67
N GLY A 36 -11.53 1.68 3.46
CA GLY A 36 -12.43 1.93 2.35
C GLY A 36 -13.88 1.59 2.68
N SER A 37 -14.15 0.49 3.38
CA SER A 37 -15.53 0.11 3.70
C SER A 37 -16.05 0.62 5.05
N LEU A 38 -15.22 1.30 5.86
CA LEU A 38 -15.52 1.54 7.28
C LEU A 38 -16.83 2.30 7.52
N LEU A 39 -17.15 3.27 6.66
CA LEU A 39 -18.33 4.13 6.80
C LEU A 39 -19.38 3.92 5.70
N ASP A 40 -19.18 2.97 4.78
CA ASP A 40 -20.07 2.74 3.63
C ASP A 40 -21.51 2.49 4.06
N THR A 41 -21.70 1.48 4.92
CA THR A 41 -23.04 1.09 5.39
C THR A 41 -23.69 2.21 6.19
N THR A 42 -22.95 2.83 7.10
CA THR A 42 -23.47 3.91 7.97
C THR A 42 -23.92 5.11 7.16
N VAL A 43 -23.11 5.56 6.19
CA VAL A 43 -23.47 6.68 5.32
C VAL A 43 -24.64 6.33 4.42
N THR A 44 -24.67 5.11 3.87
CA THR A 44 -25.78 4.65 3.01
C THR A 44 -27.10 4.63 3.76
N GLN A 45 -27.12 4.15 5.00
CA GLN A 45 -28.32 4.12 5.84
C GLN A 45 -28.76 5.53 6.28
N ALA A 46 -27.81 6.38 6.65
CA ALA A 46 -28.09 7.77 7.04
C ALA A 46 -28.65 8.61 5.87
N ALA A 47 -28.21 8.32 4.64
CA ALA A 47 -28.65 8.99 3.42
C ALA A 47 -29.83 8.30 2.71
N ALA A 48 -30.41 7.24 3.30
CA ALA A 48 -31.51 6.50 2.69
C ALA A 48 -32.78 7.35 2.49
N ASN A 49 -33.65 6.92 1.57
CA ASN A 49 -34.95 7.54 1.35
C ASN A 49 -36.08 6.48 1.50
N PRO A 50 -36.98 6.60 2.49
CA PRO A 50 -37.02 7.64 3.52
C PRO A 50 -35.86 7.53 4.53
N PRO A 51 -35.37 8.64 5.10
CA PRO A 51 -34.26 8.62 6.04
C PRO A 51 -34.70 8.03 7.38
N ILE A 52 -33.84 7.20 7.98
CA ILE A 52 -34.08 6.60 9.32
C ILE A 52 -34.06 7.65 10.44
N TRP A 53 -33.43 8.81 10.18
CA TRP A 53 -33.28 9.93 11.10
C TRP A 53 -33.36 11.24 10.31
N ALA A 54 -34.26 12.14 10.73
CA ALA A 54 -34.52 13.41 10.06
C ALA A 54 -34.33 14.62 10.99
N GLY A 55 -34.22 15.80 10.38
CA GLY A 55 -34.06 17.10 11.06
C GLY A 55 -32.71 17.77 10.77
N PRO A 56 -32.54 19.06 11.13
CA PRO A 56 -31.33 19.82 10.79
C PRO A 56 -30.04 19.19 11.32
N TYR A 57 -30.06 18.64 12.53
CA TYR A 57 -28.91 17.95 13.11
C TYR A 57 -28.59 16.63 12.40
N ALA A 58 -29.62 15.90 11.96
CA ALA A 58 -29.44 14.67 11.17
C ALA A 58 -28.78 14.97 9.82
N GLN A 59 -29.18 16.06 9.16
CA GLN A 59 -28.57 16.51 7.89
C GLN A 59 -27.09 16.87 8.07
N THR A 60 -26.76 17.69 9.09
CA THR A 60 -25.37 18.07 9.39
C THR A 60 -24.49 16.87 9.73
N THR A 61 -25.01 15.94 10.53
CA THR A 61 -24.29 14.71 10.92
C THR A 61 -24.07 13.80 9.71
N THR A 62 -25.08 13.61 8.87
CA THR A 62 -24.99 12.81 7.64
C THR A 62 -23.97 13.39 6.68
N LYS A 63 -23.95 14.72 6.51
CA LYS A 63 -22.93 15.42 5.72
C LYS A 63 -21.52 15.17 6.26
N THR A 64 -21.33 15.32 7.57
CA THR A 64 -20.02 15.08 8.22
C THR A 64 -19.56 13.63 8.04
N LEU A 65 -20.48 12.66 8.14
CA LEU A 65 -20.18 11.25 7.91
C LEU A 65 -19.78 10.98 6.46
N ALA A 66 -20.46 11.60 5.49
CA ALA A 66 -20.12 11.49 4.08
C ALA A 66 -18.74 12.08 3.76
N GLU A 67 -18.40 13.23 4.35
CA GLU A 67 -17.06 13.84 4.21
C GLU A 67 -15.97 12.93 4.79
N ARG A 68 -16.18 12.38 5.99
CA ARG A 68 -15.25 11.42 6.61
C ARG A 68 -15.07 10.15 5.78
N ARG A 69 -16.16 9.61 5.22
CA ARG A 69 -16.12 8.46 4.31
C ARG A 69 -15.25 8.76 3.09
N SER A 70 -15.41 9.94 2.48
CA SER A 70 -14.59 10.35 1.35
C SER A 70 -13.10 10.43 1.71
N SER A 71 -12.76 10.97 2.89
CA SER A 71 -11.38 11.00 3.36
C SER A 71 -10.80 9.59 3.57
N LEU A 72 -11.58 8.67 4.14
CA LEU A 72 -11.16 7.28 4.34
C LEU A 72 -10.94 6.54 3.01
N HIS A 73 -11.80 6.77 2.01
CA HIS A 73 -11.59 6.25 0.66
C HIS A 73 -10.30 6.77 0.05
N THR A 74 -10.02 8.07 0.20
CA THR A 74 -8.78 8.68 -0.33
C THR A 74 -7.54 8.03 0.30
N MET A 75 -7.54 7.85 1.63
CA MET A 75 -6.43 7.17 2.32
C MET A 75 -6.28 5.72 1.88
N ALA A 76 -7.39 5.01 1.67
CA ALA A 76 -7.37 3.64 1.16
C ALA A 76 -6.76 3.58 -0.25
N ASP A 77 -7.15 4.50 -1.14
CA ASP A 77 -6.61 4.58 -2.51
C ASP A 77 -5.11 4.92 -2.51
N ASP A 78 -4.68 5.83 -1.64
CA ASP A 78 -3.25 6.17 -1.51
C ASP A 78 -2.43 4.96 -1.04
N LEU A 79 -2.93 4.21 -0.04
CA LEU A 79 -2.30 2.96 0.40
C LEU A 79 -2.22 1.91 -0.71
N LEU A 80 -3.25 1.81 -1.56
CA LEU A 80 -3.23 0.89 -2.71
C LEU A 80 -2.20 1.31 -3.76
N ARG A 81 -2.04 2.62 -4.01
CA ARG A 81 -0.99 3.12 -4.92
C ARG A 81 0.40 2.84 -4.36
N ASP A 82 0.62 3.06 -3.07
CA ASP A 82 1.91 2.76 -2.43
C ASP A 82 2.21 1.25 -2.45
N ALA A 83 1.21 0.41 -2.18
CA ALA A 83 1.35 -1.05 -2.28
C ALA A 83 1.78 -1.50 -3.70
N ALA A 84 1.19 -0.91 -4.75
CA ALA A 84 1.57 -1.21 -6.13
C ALA A 84 3.00 -0.78 -6.45
N ARG A 85 3.44 0.37 -5.93
CA ARG A 85 4.83 0.86 -6.08
C ARG A 85 5.82 -0.09 -5.39
N TRP A 86 5.53 -0.50 -4.16
CA TRP A 86 6.38 -1.45 -3.43
C TRP A 86 6.45 -2.82 -4.11
N GLN A 87 5.35 -3.32 -4.66
CA GLN A 87 5.34 -4.57 -5.43
C GLN A 87 6.19 -4.48 -6.70
N THR A 88 6.11 -3.35 -7.41
CA THR A 88 6.94 -3.11 -8.60
C THR A 88 8.42 -3.08 -8.25
N GLU A 89 8.78 -2.36 -7.18
CA GLU A 89 10.15 -2.27 -6.71
C GLU A 89 10.69 -3.61 -6.20
N ALA A 90 9.87 -4.39 -5.49
CA ALA A 90 10.23 -5.75 -5.08
C ALA A 90 10.56 -6.63 -6.29
N GLY A 91 9.75 -6.59 -7.35
CA GLY A 91 10.04 -7.32 -8.59
C GLY A 91 11.35 -6.87 -9.25
N ARG A 92 11.61 -5.57 -9.30
CA ARG A 92 12.87 -5.01 -9.82
C ARG A 92 14.09 -5.52 -9.04
N LEU A 93 14.00 -5.56 -7.70
CA LEU A 93 15.09 -6.04 -6.84
C LEU A 93 15.39 -7.53 -7.04
N GLU A 94 14.36 -8.34 -7.23
CA GLU A 94 14.52 -9.77 -7.53
C GLU A 94 15.16 -10.01 -8.89
N ASP A 95 14.74 -9.29 -9.92
CA ASP A 95 15.34 -9.38 -11.25
C ASP A 95 16.83 -9.03 -11.20
N GLU A 96 17.20 -7.99 -10.43
CA GLU A 96 18.60 -7.64 -10.22
C GLU A 96 19.36 -8.71 -9.45
N ALA A 97 18.76 -9.29 -8.41
CA ALA A 97 19.38 -10.36 -7.64
C ALA A 97 19.59 -11.63 -8.49
N ALA A 98 18.64 -11.98 -9.35
CA ALA A 98 18.71 -13.11 -10.27
C ALA A 98 19.82 -12.91 -11.32
N LYS A 99 19.89 -11.73 -11.95
CA LYS A 99 20.93 -11.38 -12.92
C LYS A 99 22.34 -11.43 -12.30
N ALA A 100 22.49 -10.96 -11.06
CA ALA A 100 23.76 -11.02 -10.35
C ALA A 100 24.17 -12.47 -9.99
N GLY A 101 23.21 -13.33 -9.67
CA GLY A 101 23.45 -14.77 -9.44
C GLY A 101 23.93 -15.49 -10.69
N ALA A 102 23.28 -15.25 -11.84
CA ALA A 102 23.66 -15.84 -13.13
C ALA A 102 25.06 -15.41 -13.61
N LYS A 103 25.47 -14.16 -13.32
CA LYS A 103 26.81 -13.69 -13.66
C LYS A 103 27.91 -14.37 -12.82
N LYS A 104 27.62 -14.73 -11.56
CA LYS A 104 28.57 -15.47 -10.70
C LYS A 104 28.79 -16.91 -11.16
N THR A 105 27.78 -17.59 -11.72
CA THR A 105 27.92 -18.97 -12.20
C THR A 105 28.63 -19.06 -13.55
N ALA A 106 28.55 -18.02 -14.39
CA ALA A 106 29.21 -17.99 -15.70
C ALA A 106 30.71 -17.63 -15.65
N GLY A 107 31.21 -17.03 -14.55
CA GLY A 107 32.61 -16.61 -14.41
C GLY A 107 33.51 -17.56 -13.61
N GLY A 108 33.00 -18.72 -13.22
CA GLY A 108 33.69 -19.69 -12.35
C GLY A 108 34.16 -20.93 -13.08
N HIS A 109 34.73 -20.83 -14.28
CA HIS A 109 35.56 -21.85 -14.93
C HIS A 109 36.58 -21.11 -15.81
N GLY A 110 37.79 -20.94 -15.30
CA GLY A 110 38.93 -20.32 -15.97
C GLY A 110 40.16 -20.48 -15.10
#